data_AF-A0A8S9I2R6-F1
#
_entry.id   AF-A0A8S9I2R6-F1
#
_cell.length_a   1.000
_cell.length_b   1.000
_cell.length_c   1.000
_cell.angle_alpha   90.00
_cell.angle_beta   90.00
_cell.angle_gamma   90.00
#
_symmetry.space_group_name_H-M   'P 1'
#
loop_
_entity.id
_entity.type
_entity.pdbx_description
1 polymer ?
#
loop_
_entity_poly.entity_id
_entity_poly.type
_entity_poly.pdbx_seq_one_letter_code
_entity_poly.pdbx_strand_id
1 'polypeptide(L)'
;MLQRSDAENHILSHLSEDNNTAIQAGEGVRIRVCDRNSDTEHLLVLKRMIKTTGRYVLNGGWIREFVNRRGWKEGQKIGLFYNSHKNSLDVYMLHPPPADKNNPNYVERSSSLLRTYLIYI
;
A
#
# COMPACT_ATOMS: atom_id res chain seq x y z
N MET A 1 -7.83 3.89 -0.71
CA MET A 1 -7.57 4.65 0.53
C MET A 1 -7.43 3.69 1.69
N LEU A 2 -6.50 3.95 2.62
CA LEU A 2 -6.29 3.09 3.78
C LEU A 2 -7.27 3.46 4.90
N GLN A 3 -7.85 2.45 5.55
CA GLN A 3 -8.64 2.65 6.76
C GLN A 3 -7.76 3.23 7.86
N ARG A 4 -8.33 4.09 8.70
CA ARG A 4 -7.58 4.87 9.69
C ARG A 4 -6.82 3.97 10.67
N SER A 5 -7.52 3.07 11.34
CA SER A 5 -6.95 2.15 12.33
C SER A 5 -5.88 1.24 11.73
N ASP A 6 -6.09 0.76 10.51
CA ASP A 6 -5.13 -0.10 9.84
C ASP A 6 -3.83 0.63 9.53
N ALA A 7 -3.90 1.85 8.99
CA ALA A 7 -2.72 2.65 8.73
C ALA A 7 -1.99 3.01 10.03
N GLU A 8 -2.72 3.43 11.05
CA GLU A 8 -2.16 3.81 12.35
C GLU A 8 -1.42 2.62 13.01
N ASN A 9 -2.05 1.45 13.05
CA ASN A 9 -1.51 0.29 13.77
C ASN A 9 -0.41 -0.46 13.00
N HIS A 10 -0.41 -0.42 11.66
CA HIS A 10 0.45 -1.28 10.85
C HIS A 10 1.44 -0.55 9.95
N ILE A 11 1.36 0.78 9.88
CA ILE A 11 2.29 1.60 9.11
C ILE A 11 2.90 2.67 10.00
N LEU A 12 2.07 3.55 10.58
CA LEU A 12 2.54 4.70 11.36
C LEU A 12 3.24 4.28 12.64
N SER A 13 2.80 3.19 13.28
CA SER A 13 3.44 2.60 14.46
C SER A 13 4.92 2.24 14.26
N HIS A 14 5.38 2.12 13.01
CA HIS A 14 6.76 1.82 12.65
C HIS A 14 7.55 3.04 12.15
N LEU A 15 6.91 4.21 12.01
CA LEU A 15 7.57 5.46 11.61
C LEU A 15 8.09 6.22 12.84
N SER A 16 9.04 7.13 12.62
CA SER A 16 9.52 8.04 13.67
C SER A 16 8.40 8.97 14.15
N GLU A 17 8.55 9.46 15.38
CA GLU A 17 7.61 10.41 16.00
C GLU A 17 7.45 11.69 15.17
N ASP A 18 8.54 12.22 14.63
CA ASP A 18 8.52 13.40 13.74
C ASP A 18 7.68 13.15 12.48
N ASN A 19 7.88 11.99 11.84
CA ASN A 19 7.11 11.62 10.65
C ASN A 19 5.63 11.43 10.98
N ASN A 20 5.32 10.80 12.12
CA ASN A 20 3.95 10.65 12.58
C ASN A 20 3.31 12.01 12.85
N THR A 21 4.00 12.91 13.52
CA THR A 21 3.52 14.27 13.82
C THR A 21 3.22 15.04 12.53
N ALA A 22 4.14 15.03 11.57
CA ALA A 22 3.96 15.65 10.26
C ALA A 22 2.74 15.06 9.52
N ILE A 23 2.63 13.73 9.46
CA ILE A 23 1.49 13.05 8.83
C ILE A 23 0.16 13.43 9.51
N GLN A 24 0.13 13.49 10.84
CA GLN A 24 -1.08 13.86 11.59
C GLN A 24 -1.48 15.32 11.37
N ALA A 25 -0.52 16.22 11.16
CA ALA A 25 -0.73 17.60 10.75
C ALA A 25 -1.17 17.73 9.27
N GLY A 26 -1.27 16.62 8.55
CA GLY A 26 -1.67 16.60 7.14
C GLY A 26 -0.54 16.90 6.17
N GLU A 27 0.71 16.87 6.64
CA GLU A 27 1.89 16.98 5.78
C GLU A 27 2.16 15.64 5.07
N GLY A 28 2.88 15.72 3.96
CA GLY A 28 3.27 14.54 3.19
C GLY A 28 4.67 14.10 3.57
N VAL A 29 4.83 12.84 4.00
CA VAL A 29 6.12 12.25 4.34
C VAL A 29 6.55 11.28 3.25
N ARG A 30 7.81 11.40 2.80
CA ARG A 30 8.38 10.46 1.84
C ARG A 30 8.69 9.13 2.53
N ILE A 31 8.19 8.03 1.96
CA ILE A 31 8.46 6.67 2.43
C ILE A 31 9.00 5.80 1.30
N ARG A 32 9.83 4.83 1.66
CA ARG A 32 10.32 3.79 0.76
C ARG A 32 9.23 2.73 0.58
N VAL A 33 8.94 2.40 -0.67
CA VAL A 33 7.89 1.44 -1.06
C VAL A 33 8.48 0.40 -2.00
N CYS A 34 8.37 -0.86 -1.64
CA CYS A 34 8.93 -1.97 -2.41
C CYS A 34 7.80 -2.76 -3.08
N ASP A 35 7.76 -2.79 -4.43
CA ASP A 35 6.89 -3.68 -5.17
C ASP A 35 7.48 -5.10 -5.14
N ARG A 36 6.91 -5.97 -4.32
CA ARG A 36 7.42 -7.35 -4.15
C ARG A 36 7.07 -8.26 -5.32
N ASN A 37 6.19 -7.84 -6.22
CA ASN A 37 5.86 -8.59 -7.43
C ASN A 37 6.79 -8.25 -8.61
N SER A 38 7.49 -7.12 -8.59
CA SER A 38 8.51 -6.78 -9.60
C SER A 38 9.93 -6.64 -9.03
N ASP A 39 10.06 -6.76 -7.71
CA ASP A 39 11.29 -6.50 -6.95
C ASP A 39 11.89 -5.14 -7.26
N THR A 40 11.04 -4.11 -7.38
CA THR A 40 11.46 -2.72 -7.59
C THR A 40 11.13 -1.84 -6.40
N GLU A 41 11.90 -0.76 -6.24
CA GLU A 41 11.77 0.19 -5.14
C GLU A 41 11.36 1.57 -5.66
N HIS A 42 10.47 2.22 -4.93
CA HIS A 42 9.92 3.52 -5.24
C HIS A 42 9.86 4.41 -4.00
N LEU A 43 10.02 5.72 -4.17
CA LEU A 43 9.72 6.70 -3.13
C LEU A 43 8.33 7.28 -3.36
N LEU A 44 7.42 7.05 -2.41
CA LEU A 44 6.07 7.60 -2.42
C LEU A 44 5.89 8.59 -1.27
N VAL A 45 4.79 9.36 -1.31
CA VAL A 45 4.40 10.28 -0.24
C VAL A 45 3.20 9.71 0.50
N LEU A 46 3.38 9.36 1.77
CA LEU A 46 2.29 9.04 2.69
C LEU A 46 1.73 10.32 3.28
N LYS A 47 0.41 10.50 3.21
CA LYS A 47 -0.27 11.70 3.70
C LYS A 47 -1.62 11.35 4.34
N ARG A 48 -1.99 12.07 5.40
CA ARG A 48 -3.35 12.07 5.95
C ARG A 48 -4.18 13.19 5.32
N MET A 49 -5.38 12.86 4.84
CA MET A 49 -6.30 13.80 4.20
C MET A 49 -7.15 14.55 5.24
N ILE A 50 -6.51 15.40 6.05
CA ILE A 50 -7.13 16.03 7.23
C ILE A 50 -8.31 16.97 6.92
N LYS A 51 -8.36 17.57 5.72
CA LYS A 51 -9.43 18.51 5.33
C LYS A 51 -10.66 17.82 4.73
N THR A 52 -10.59 16.51 4.47
CA THR A 52 -11.67 15.77 3.80
C THR A 52 -12.04 14.51 4.56
N THR A 53 -11.43 13.37 4.24
CA THR A 53 -11.86 12.06 4.73
C THR A 53 -11.16 11.63 6.02
N GLY A 54 -10.07 12.31 6.41
CA GLY A 54 -9.20 11.91 7.51
C GLY A 54 -8.44 10.59 7.28
N ARG A 55 -8.56 9.99 6.09
CA ARG A 55 -7.90 8.74 5.68
C ARG A 55 -6.50 8.99 5.16
N TYR A 56 -5.74 7.91 5.02
CA TYR A 56 -4.37 7.95 4.53
C TYR A 56 -4.30 7.56 3.04
N VAL A 57 -3.42 8.23 2.32
CA VAL A 57 -3.18 8.03 0.88
C VAL A 57 -1.69 7.92 0.59
N LEU A 58 -1.35 7.13 -0.44
CA LEU A 58 -0.02 7.03 -1.04
C LEU A 58 -0.02 7.81 -2.35
N ASN A 59 0.73 8.91 -2.40
CA ASN A 59 0.82 9.85 -3.51
C ASN A 59 2.27 9.95 -4.02
N GLY A 60 2.54 10.92 -4.91
CA GLY A 60 3.91 11.28 -5.32
C GLY A 60 4.60 10.28 -6.25
N GLY A 61 3.86 9.31 -6.79
CA GLY A 61 4.40 8.28 -7.68
C GLY A 61 3.45 7.11 -7.92
N TRP A 62 2.42 6.94 -7.07
CA TRP A 62 1.48 5.83 -7.15
C TRP A 62 0.90 5.60 -8.55
N ILE A 63 0.31 6.63 -9.16
CA ILE A 63 -0.30 6.52 -10.50
C ILE A 63 0.74 6.12 -11.55
N ARG A 64 1.93 6.71 -11.52
CA ARG A 64 2.97 6.43 -12.52
C ARG A 64 3.49 4.99 -12.39
N GLU A 65 3.90 4.61 -11.17
CA GLU A 65 4.65 3.37 -10.93
C GLU A 65 3.74 2.14 -10.84
N PHE A 66 2.53 2.29 -10.30
CA PHE A 66 1.65 1.16 -10.03
C PHE A 66 0.44 1.12 -10.97
N VAL A 67 -0.23 2.26 -11.23
CA VAL A 67 -1.39 2.27 -12.12
C VAL A 67 -0.96 2.17 -13.59
N ASN A 68 -0.11 3.07 -14.06
CA ASN A 68 0.26 3.14 -15.48
C ASN A 68 1.28 2.07 -15.86
N ARG A 69 2.39 1.97 -15.12
CA ARG A 69 3.48 1.04 -15.46
C ARG A 69 3.10 -0.42 -15.21
N ARG A 70 2.31 -0.73 -14.17
CA ARG A 70 1.91 -2.12 -13.84
C ARG A 70 0.51 -2.46 -14.33
N GLY A 71 -0.26 -1.48 -14.81
CA GLY A 71 -1.63 -1.69 -15.26
C GLY A 71 -2.60 -2.02 -14.13
N TRP A 72 -2.34 -1.55 -12.91
CA TRP A 72 -3.25 -1.80 -11.79
C TRP A 72 -4.57 -1.06 -11.98
N LYS A 73 -5.67 -1.78 -11.78
CA LYS A 73 -7.04 -1.31 -12.01
C LYS A 73 -7.80 -1.19 -10.70
N GLU A 74 -8.79 -0.30 -10.71
CA GLU A 74 -9.77 -0.23 -9.62
C GLU A 74 -10.39 -1.60 -9.34
N GLY A 75 -10.66 -1.88 -8.07
CA GLY A 75 -11.22 -3.16 -7.63
C GLY A 75 -10.19 -4.29 -7.47
N GLN A 76 -8.93 -4.11 -7.91
CA GLN A 76 -7.87 -5.06 -7.57
C GLN A 76 -7.50 -4.96 -6.08
N LYS A 77 -7.21 -6.13 -5.52
CA LYS A 77 -6.80 -6.29 -4.12
C LYS A 77 -5.28 -6.24 -4.03
N ILE A 78 -4.79 -5.39 -3.14
CA ILE A 78 -3.37 -5.28 -2.82
C ILE A 78 -3.14 -5.57 -1.34
N GLY A 79 -1.97 -6.13 -1.05
CA GLY A 79 -1.45 -6.34 0.29
C GLY A 79 -0.46 -5.23 0.62
N LEU A 80 -0.55 -4.69 1.82
CA LEU A 80 0.46 -3.78 2.36
C LEU A 80 1.03 -4.36 3.65
N PHE A 81 2.35 -4.28 3.79
CA PHE A 81 3.06 -4.74 4.98
C PHE A 81 4.25 -3.84 5.25
N TYR A 82 4.38 -3.31 6.46
CA TYR A 82 5.58 -2.56 6.83
C TYR A 82 6.71 -3.51 7.21
N ASN A 83 7.80 -3.46 6.46
CA ASN A 83 9.00 -4.24 6.68
C ASN A 83 9.98 -3.44 7.56
N SER A 84 9.97 -3.71 8.87
CA SER A 84 10.82 -3.02 9.84
C SER A 84 12.32 -3.22 9.59
N HIS A 85 12.74 -4.37 9.07
CA HIS A 85 14.14 -4.64 8.76
C HIS A 85 14.67 -3.79 7.61
N LYS A 86 13.84 -3.52 6.61
CA LYS A 86 14.19 -2.69 5.44
C LYS A 86 13.76 -1.23 5.58
N ASN A 87 13.02 -0.91 6.65
CA ASN A 87 12.37 0.37 6.85
C ASN A 87 11.58 0.81 5.59
N SER A 88 10.79 -0.12 5.05
CA SER A 88 10.04 0.05 3.79
C SER A 88 8.63 -0.49 3.90
N LEU A 89 7.71 0.09 3.13
CA LEU A 89 6.38 -0.46 2.92
C LEU A 89 6.40 -1.43 1.74
N ASP A 90 6.24 -2.71 2.00
CA ASP A 90 6.16 -3.75 0.98
C ASP A 90 4.73 -3.80 0.42
N VAL A 91 4.62 -3.76 -0.90
CA VAL A 91 3.34 -3.85 -1.63
C VAL A 91 3.29 -5.15 -2.40
N TYR A 92 2.15 -5.83 -2.27
CA TYR A 92 1.85 -7.09 -2.94
C TYR A 92 0.58 -6.96 -3.75
N MET A 93 0.56 -7.46 -4.98
CA MET A 93 -0.66 -7.73 -5.72
C MET A 93 -1.19 -9.09 -5.28
N LEU A 94 -2.39 -9.13 -4.68
CA LEU A 94 -2.98 -10.34 -4.07
C LEU A 94 -3.83 -11.15 -5.06
N HIS A 95 -3.40 -11.21 -6.33
CA HIS A 95 -4.07 -11.82 -7.49
C HIS A 95 -5.17 -10.97 -8.16
N PRO A 96 -5.43 -11.20 -9.47
CA PRO A 96 -6.36 -10.42 -10.29
C PRO A 96 -7.84 -10.73 -9.95
N PRO A 97 -8.82 -10.02 -10.54
CA PRO A 97 -10.22 -10.49 -10.56
C PRO A 97 -10.24 -11.96 -10.98
N PRO A 98 -11.18 -12.78 -10.49
CA PRO A 98 -11.07 -14.24 -10.49
C PRO A 98 -10.57 -14.74 -11.84
N ALA A 99 -9.33 -15.24 -11.86
CA ALA A 99 -8.91 -16.11 -12.94
C ALA A 99 -9.92 -17.27 -12.96
N ASP A 100 -10.31 -17.69 -14.16
CA ASP A 100 -11.15 -18.86 -14.38
C ASP A 100 -10.75 -19.96 -13.39
N LYS A 101 -11.68 -20.28 -12.46
CA LYS A 101 -11.44 -21.25 -11.38
C LYS A 101 -11.11 -22.65 -11.92
N ASN A 102 -11.26 -22.86 -13.23
CA ASN A 102 -10.91 -24.08 -13.94
C ASN A 102 -9.44 -24.15 -14.39
N ASN A 103 -8.60 -23.13 -14.11
CA ASN A 103 -7.18 -23.21 -14.43
C ASN A 103 -6.44 -24.18 -13.49
N PRO A 104 -5.88 -25.30 -13.99
CA PRO A 104 -5.22 -26.30 -13.16
C PRO A 104 -3.92 -25.81 -12.49
N ASN A 105 -3.41 -24.63 -12.87
CA ASN A 105 -2.20 -24.02 -12.29
C ASN A 105 -2.48 -22.96 -11.21
N TYR A 106 -3.73 -22.84 -10.72
CA TYR A 106 -4.06 -21.90 -9.65
C TYR A 106 -3.49 -22.40 -8.30
N VAL A 107 -2.60 -21.60 -7.70
CA VAL A 107 -2.07 -21.85 -6.35
C VAL A 107 -2.55 -20.75 -5.42
N GLU A 108 -3.43 -21.10 -4.47
CA GLU A 108 -3.89 -20.20 -3.42
C GLU A 108 -2.76 -19.96 -2.41
N ARG A 109 -2.15 -18.78 -2.42
CA ARG A 109 -1.20 -18.39 -1.38
C ARG A 109 -1.96 -17.81 -0.19
N SER A 110 -2.12 -18.63 0.85
CA SER A 110 -2.65 -18.17 2.15
C SER A 110 -1.70 -17.15 2.76
N SER A 111 -2.22 -15.94 3.02
CA SER A 111 -1.48 -14.82 3.61
C SER A 111 -2.11 -14.38 4.92
N SER A 112 -1.86 -15.10 6.00
CA SER A 112 -2.39 -14.76 7.34
C SER A 112 -1.83 -13.46 7.92
N LEU A 113 -0.79 -12.87 7.30
CA LEU A 113 -0.14 -11.63 7.74
C LEU A 113 -0.33 -10.43 6.79
N LEU A 114 -0.94 -10.62 5.61
CA LEU A 114 -1.15 -9.52 4.66
C LEU A 114 -2.53 -8.93 4.83
N ARG A 115 -2.60 -7.64 5.18
CA ARG A 115 -3.87 -6.90 5.15
C ARG A 115 -4.20 -6.53 3.71
N THR A 116 -5.43 -6.85 3.32
CA THR A 116 -5.96 -6.60 1.98
C THR A 116 -6.60 -5.23 1.90
N TYR A 117 -6.22 -4.43 0.91
CA TYR A 117 -6.79 -3.12 0.60
C TYR A 117 -7.28 -3.09 -0.83
N LEU A 118 -8.33 -2.30 -1.07
CA LEU A 118 -8.82 -2.00 -2.42
C LEU A 118 -8.09 -0.77 -2.97
N ILE A 119 -7.75 -0.84 -4.26
CA ILE A 119 -7.32 0.34 -5.03
C ILE A 119 -8.55 1.21 -5.29
N TYR A 120 -8.46 2.47 -4.88
CA TYR A 120 -9.37 3.54 -5.27
C TYR A 120 -8.52 4.55 -6.02
N ILE A 121 -8.85 4.80 -7.29
CA ILE A 121 -8.17 5.78 -8.16
C ILE A 121 -8.83 7.15 -8.04
#